data_AF-A0A5C5XPX5-F1
#
_entry.id   AF-A0A5C5XPX5-F1
#
_cell.length_a   1.000
_cell.length_b   1.000
_cell.length_c   1.000
_cell.angle_alpha   90.00
_cell.angle_beta   90.00
_cell.angle_gamma   90.00
#
_symmetry.space_group_name_H-M   'P 1'
#
loop_
_entity.id
_entity.type
_entity.pdbx_description
1 polymer ?
#
loop_
_entity_poly.entity_id
_entity_poly.type
_entity_poly.pdbx_seq_one_letter_code
_entity_poly.pdbx_strand_id
1 'polypeptide(L)'
;MNNSPNRSVFTIRKAFTLIELLVVIAIIAILVALLLPAVQQAREAARRSSCKNNLKQIGLALHNYLDTYTVFPPAICMDQAGTPGGQWSIHARIMPFVEQASLYDLADFEDSYDESGAPPANVRVAIYLCPSDIGDKPRSNTHYPTSYGYNAGPWFVWNNSNFSKGNGAFAPNSSWADRDFTDGLTNTISFAEVKAFSPYVRSSASGSAPITSTSEPMPSVPNLTTWDGEDLKTGGGFGADGSSGHTEWVDGRVHQTGFTSTFTPNTTVQVSGGGTTAPDGDFTNCREAKACTDPTYAVVTSRSYHKGTVNAQLMDGSVRSISENIDLGTWHNLSVRNDGKVIGEF
;
A
#
# COMPACT_ATOMS: atom_id res chain seq x y z
N MET A 1 20.80 75.12 -52.81
CA MET A 1 20.77 74.29 -51.58
C MET A 1 19.33 74.30 -51.07
N ASN A 2 18.56 73.24 -51.36
CA ASN A 2 17.16 73.11 -50.94
C ASN A 2 17.09 72.33 -49.63
N ASN A 3 16.64 72.98 -48.54
CA ASN A 3 16.32 72.30 -47.29
C ASN A 3 14.80 72.12 -47.19
N SER A 4 14.33 70.89 -47.42
CA SER A 4 12.95 70.48 -47.10
C SER A 4 12.82 70.21 -45.60
N PRO A 5 11.74 70.65 -44.94
CA PRO A 5 11.56 70.40 -43.51
C PRO A 5 11.10 68.95 -43.26
N ASN A 6 11.82 68.27 -42.36
CA ASN A 6 11.50 66.93 -41.86
C ASN A 6 10.20 67.00 -41.03
N ARG A 7 9.10 66.41 -41.51
CA ARG A 7 7.89 66.19 -40.70
C ARG A 7 8.15 65.05 -39.72
N SER A 8 8.35 65.35 -38.43
CA SER A 8 8.31 64.32 -37.40
C SER A 8 6.86 63.84 -37.21
N VAL A 9 6.63 62.57 -37.47
CA VAL A 9 5.36 61.91 -37.15
C VAL A 9 5.42 61.57 -35.66
N PHE A 10 4.76 62.36 -34.81
CA PHE A 10 4.58 62.02 -33.41
C PHE A 10 3.70 60.76 -33.32
N THR A 11 4.32 59.61 -33.03
CA THR A 11 3.59 58.41 -32.65
C THR A 11 3.03 58.64 -31.24
N ILE A 12 1.71 58.85 -31.16
CA ILE A 12 1.00 58.95 -29.89
C ILE A 12 1.13 57.62 -29.16
N ARG A 13 2.01 57.56 -28.15
CA ARG A 13 2.02 56.42 -27.22
C ARG A 13 0.82 56.57 -26.30
N LYS A 14 -0.14 55.67 -26.41
CA LYS A 14 -1.26 55.59 -25.47
C LYS A 14 -0.70 55.28 -24.08
N ALA A 15 -0.82 56.22 -23.14
CA ALA A 15 -0.48 55.99 -21.75
C ALA A 15 -1.60 55.15 -21.10
N PHE A 16 -1.22 54.06 -20.44
CA PHE A 16 -2.15 53.20 -19.72
C PHE A 16 -2.56 53.89 -18.41
N THR A 17 -3.86 53.93 -18.11
CA THR A 17 -4.34 54.50 -16.85
C THR A 17 -4.19 53.50 -15.71
N LEU A 18 -3.96 54.00 -14.50
CA LEU A 18 -3.85 53.17 -13.30
C LEU A 18 -5.10 52.30 -13.08
N ILE A 19 -6.28 52.81 -13.46
CA ILE A 19 -7.54 52.08 -13.34
C ILE A 19 -7.64 50.92 -14.33
N GLU A 20 -7.20 51.09 -15.58
CA GLU A 20 -7.17 50.00 -16.57
C GLU A 20 -6.26 48.86 -16.11
N LEU A 21 -5.11 49.19 -15.50
CA LEU A 21 -4.20 48.17 -14.96
C LEU A 21 -4.85 47.43 -13.79
N LEU A 22 -5.50 48.16 -12.86
CA LEU A 22 -6.20 47.59 -11.71
C LEU A 22 -7.35 46.65 -12.12
N VAL A 23 -8.13 47.01 -13.13
CA VAL A 23 -9.22 46.15 -13.62
C VAL A 23 -8.67 44.86 -14.23
N VAL A 24 -7.61 44.94 -15.03
CA VAL A 24 -7.00 43.76 -15.65
C VAL A 24 -6.46 42.80 -14.59
N ILE A 25 -5.72 43.30 -13.60
CA ILE A 25 -5.22 42.44 -12.52
C ILE A 25 -6.36 41.85 -11.68
N ALA A 26 -7.44 42.60 -11.43
CA ALA A 26 -8.60 42.10 -10.70
C ALA A 26 -9.30 40.96 -11.45
N ILE A 27 -9.47 41.08 -12.77
CA ILE A 27 -10.04 40.02 -13.61
C ILE A 27 -9.13 38.78 -13.61
N ILE A 28 -7.82 38.94 -13.80
CA ILE A 28 -6.87 37.82 -13.77
C ILE A 28 -6.90 37.12 -12.40
N ALA A 29 -6.91 37.88 -11.31
CA ALA A 29 -6.97 37.33 -9.96
C ALA A 29 -8.25 36.50 -9.75
N ILE A 30 -9.40 36.99 -10.20
CA ILE A 30 -10.68 36.25 -10.12
C ILE A 30 -10.62 34.99 -10.98
N LEU A 31 -10.13 35.07 -12.22
CA LEU A 31 -10.02 33.91 -13.11
C LEU A 31 -9.10 32.84 -12.51
N VAL A 32 -7.92 33.22 -12.00
CA VAL A 32 -6.99 32.29 -11.36
C VAL A 32 -7.58 31.69 -10.08
N ALA A 33 -8.27 32.49 -9.27
CA ALA A 33 -8.93 32.01 -8.05
C ALA A 33 -10.02 30.96 -8.35
N LEU A 34 -10.73 31.09 -9.48
CA LEU A 34 -11.74 30.12 -9.91
C LEU A 34 -11.12 28.89 -10.61
N LEU A 35 -10.01 29.05 -11.34
CA LEU A 35 -9.37 27.98 -12.09
C LEU A 35 -8.47 27.08 -11.22
N LEU A 36 -7.80 27.63 -10.21
CA LEU A 36 -6.86 26.87 -9.39
C LEU A 36 -7.53 25.68 -8.66
N PRO A 37 -8.68 25.83 -7.98
CA PRO A 37 -9.38 24.69 -7.37
C PRO A 37 -9.77 23.63 -8.40
N ALA A 38 -10.25 24.05 -9.59
CA ALA A 38 -10.67 23.16 -10.65
C ALA A 38 -9.48 22.35 -11.22
N VAL A 39 -8.34 22.99 -11.47
CA VAL A 39 -7.12 22.31 -11.96
C VAL A 39 -6.62 21.28 -10.94
N GLN A 40 -6.66 21.59 -9.64
CA GLN A 40 -6.24 20.63 -8.61
C GLN A 40 -7.18 19.44 -8.51
N GLN A 41 -8.50 19.65 -8.58
CA GLN A 41 -9.49 18.57 -8.60
C GLN A 41 -9.30 17.66 -9.82
N ALA A 42 -9.07 18.25 -11.00
CA ALA A 42 -8.80 17.49 -12.21
C ALA A 42 -7.51 16.66 -12.11
N ARG A 43 -6.44 17.23 -11.54
CA ARG A 43 -5.17 16.51 -11.31
C ARG A 43 -5.35 15.33 -10.36
N GLU A 44 -6.09 15.51 -9.27
CA GLU A 44 -6.33 14.42 -8.32
C GLU A 44 -7.22 13.32 -8.91
N ALA A 45 -8.25 13.69 -9.69
CA ALA A 45 -9.07 12.71 -10.41
C ALA A 45 -8.23 11.89 -11.40
N ALA A 46 -7.28 12.53 -12.10
CA ALA A 46 -6.34 11.84 -12.98
C ALA A 46 -5.42 10.90 -12.20
N ARG A 47 -4.81 11.35 -11.09
CA ARG A 47 -3.97 10.48 -10.24
C ARG A 47 -4.73 9.28 -9.70
N ARG A 48 -5.97 9.48 -9.21
CA ARG A 48 -6.84 8.39 -8.77
C ARG A 48 -7.14 7.39 -9.88
N SER A 49 -7.36 7.88 -11.10
CA SER A 49 -7.57 7.01 -12.26
C SER A 49 -6.32 6.18 -12.57
N SER A 50 -5.13 6.78 -12.46
CA SER A 50 -3.86 6.07 -12.58
C SER A 50 -3.67 5.03 -11.48
N CYS A 51 -3.97 5.33 -10.21
CA CYS A 51 -3.84 4.36 -9.12
C CYS A 51 -4.77 3.14 -9.31
N LYS A 52 -6.00 3.37 -9.80
CA LYS A 52 -6.90 2.28 -10.19
C LYS A 52 -6.37 1.45 -11.35
N ASN A 53 -5.76 2.10 -12.34
CA ASN A 53 -5.18 1.41 -13.49
C ASN A 53 -3.99 0.52 -13.08
N ASN A 54 -3.15 0.99 -12.17
CA ASN A 54 -2.06 0.20 -11.60
C ASN A 54 -2.60 -1.07 -10.91
N LEU A 55 -3.61 -0.94 -10.06
CA LEU A 55 -4.30 -2.11 -9.47
C LEU A 55 -4.84 -3.05 -10.55
N LYS A 56 -5.53 -2.54 -11.58
CA LYS A 56 -6.02 -3.38 -12.69
C LYS A 56 -4.91 -4.18 -13.38
N GLN A 57 -3.75 -3.56 -13.60
CA GLN A 57 -2.60 -4.23 -14.19
C GLN A 57 -2.02 -5.30 -13.24
N ILE A 58 -1.98 -5.06 -11.93
CA ILE A 58 -1.62 -6.08 -10.93
C ILE A 58 -2.58 -7.27 -11.00
N GLY A 59 -3.89 -7.02 -11.11
CA GLY A 59 -4.89 -8.11 -11.23
C GLY A 59 -4.75 -8.92 -12.50
N LEU A 60 -4.50 -8.26 -13.63
CA LEU A 60 -4.20 -8.96 -14.88
C LEU A 60 -2.96 -9.85 -14.71
N ALA A 61 -1.92 -9.34 -14.06
CA ALA A 61 -0.72 -10.10 -13.77
C ALA A 61 -0.97 -11.30 -12.83
N LEU A 62 -1.84 -11.15 -11.83
CA LEU A 62 -2.28 -12.24 -10.96
C LEU A 62 -3.01 -13.33 -11.75
N HIS A 63 -3.86 -12.98 -12.70
CA HIS A 63 -4.55 -13.97 -13.55
C HIS A 63 -3.61 -14.64 -14.56
N ASN A 64 -2.63 -13.92 -15.12
CA ASN A 64 -1.60 -14.54 -15.96
C ASN A 64 -0.72 -15.52 -15.15
N TYR A 65 -0.41 -15.17 -13.89
CA TYR A 65 0.25 -16.07 -12.96
C TYR A 65 -0.62 -17.31 -12.71
N LEU A 66 -1.92 -17.13 -12.42
CA LEU A 66 -2.86 -18.23 -12.21
C LEU A 66 -2.94 -19.16 -13.43
N ASP A 67 -2.99 -18.61 -14.66
CA ASP A 67 -3.03 -19.40 -15.90
C ASP A 67 -1.74 -20.22 -16.09
N THR A 68 -0.59 -19.62 -15.76
CA THR A 68 0.73 -20.27 -15.90
C THR A 68 0.97 -21.34 -14.83
N TYR A 69 0.63 -21.06 -13.57
CA TYR A 69 1.01 -21.86 -12.41
C TYR A 69 -0.16 -22.61 -11.77
N THR A 70 -1.39 -22.45 -12.27
CA THR A 70 -2.66 -23.04 -11.79
C THR A 70 -3.09 -22.65 -10.37
N VAL A 71 -2.31 -21.77 -9.73
CA VAL A 71 -2.58 -21.20 -8.40
C VAL A 71 -2.19 -19.73 -8.40
N PHE A 72 -2.83 -18.94 -7.55
CA PHE A 72 -2.39 -17.58 -7.24
C PHE A 72 -1.03 -17.61 -6.51
N PRO A 73 -0.22 -16.54 -6.64
CA PRO A 73 1.10 -16.49 -6.00
C PRO A 73 0.96 -16.47 -4.47
N PRO A 74 1.80 -17.19 -3.72
CA PRO A 74 1.85 -17.07 -2.27
C PRO A 74 2.39 -15.70 -1.84
N ALA A 75 1.99 -15.25 -0.65
CA ALA A 75 2.56 -14.05 -0.03
C ALA A 75 4.09 -14.17 0.12
N ILE A 76 4.54 -15.33 0.60
CA ILE A 76 5.94 -15.78 0.72
C ILE A 76 5.98 -17.32 0.61
N CYS A 77 7.10 -17.90 0.19
CA CYS A 77 7.35 -19.34 0.15
C CYS A 77 8.35 -19.75 1.23
N MET A 78 7.94 -20.23 2.39
CA MET A 78 8.85 -20.78 3.38
C MET A 78 8.92 -22.31 3.28
N ASP A 79 10.10 -22.88 3.42
CA ASP A 79 10.20 -24.31 3.74
C ASP A 79 10.11 -24.56 5.25
N GLN A 80 9.95 -25.83 5.65
CA GLN A 80 9.97 -26.23 7.05
C GLN A 80 11.37 -26.16 7.71
N ALA A 81 12.42 -26.02 6.91
CA ALA A 81 13.82 -25.97 7.37
C ALA A 81 14.33 -24.54 7.63
N GLY A 82 13.52 -23.52 7.32
CA GLY A 82 13.88 -22.12 7.45
C GLY A 82 14.84 -21.63 6.37
N THR A 83 14.82 -22.18 5.15
CA THR A 83 15.82 -21.81 4.15
C THR A 83 15.71 -20.33 3.75
N PRO A 84 16.86 -19.66 3.55
CA PRO A 84 16.94 -18.34 2.93
C PRO A 84 16.13 -18.29 1.62
N GLY A 85 15.57 -17.14 1.27
CA GLY A 85 14.91 -16.95 -0.03
C GLY A 85 13.42 -17.13 -0.09
N GLY A 86 12.81 -17.60 0.99
CA GLY A 86 11.36 -17.70 1.01
C GLY A 86 10.58 -16.38 0.98
N GLN A 87 11.24 -15.25 1.18
CA GLN A 87 10.61 -13.99 1.58
C GLN A 87 10.10 -13.16 0.40
N TRP A 88 10.31 -13.60 -0.84
CA TRP A 88 9.89 -12.87 -2.03
C TRP A 88 8.37 -12.72 -2.12
N SER A 89 7.95 -11.47 -2.24
CA SER A 89 6.56 -11.03 -2.31
C SER A 89 5.83 -11.48 -3.56
N ILE A 90 4.50 -11.33 -3.53
CA ILE A 90 3.64 -11.44 -4.70
C ILE A 90 4.12 -10.50 -5.81
N HIS A 91 4.50 -9.26 -5.48
CA HIS A 91 5.01 -8.29 -6.44
C HIS A 91 6.23 -8.85 -7.19
N ALA A 92 7.19 -9.44 -6.48
CA ALA A 92 8.34 -10.09 -7.11
C ALA A 92 7.95 -11.26 -8.02
N ARG A 93 6.99 -12.09 -7.59
CA ARG A 93 6.53 -13.26 -8.35
C ARG A 93 5.77 -12.91 -9.62
N ILE A 94 5.12 -11.75 -9.68
CA ILE A 94 4.36 -11.32 -10.86
C ILE A 94 5.16 -10.46 -11.84
N MET A 95 6.44 -10.18 -11.59
CA MET A 95 7.28 -9.34 -12.45
C MET A 95 7.24 -9.70 -13.95
N PRO A 96 7.27 -10.98 -14.37
CA PRO A 96 7.18 -11.35 -15.78
C PRO A 96 5.88 -10.91 -16.44
N PHE A 97 4.81 -10.77 -15.65
CA PHE A 97 3.46 -10.43 -16.11
C PHE A 97 3.13 -8.94 -15.99
N VAL A 98 4.09 -8.11 -15.55
CA VAL A 98 3.99 -6.65 -15.48
C VAL A 98 5.12 -5.96 -16.26
N GLU A 99 5.61 -6.61 -17.32
CA GLU A 99 6.70 -6.10 -18.18
C GLU A 99 8.02 -5.85 -17.41
N GLN A 100 8.29 -6.64 -16.35
CA GLN A 100 9.52 -6.58 -15.55
C GLN A 100 10.31 -7.90 -15.59
N ALA A 101 10.26 -8.64 -16.70
CA ALA A 101 10.96 -9.92 -16.86
C ALA A 101 12.47 -9.81 -16.56
N SER A 102 13.12 -8.72 -16.95
CA SER A 102 14.55 -8.51 -16.66
C SER A 102 14.87 -8.35 -15.17
N LEU A 103 13.92 -7.85 -14.37
CA LEU A 103 14.09 -7.79 -12.91
C LEU A 103 13.84 -9.15 -12.26
N TYR A 104 12.93 -9.94 -12.85
CA TYR A 104 12.69 -11.32 -12.43
C TYR A 104 13.93 -12.20 -12.63
N ASP A 105 14.62 -12.07 -13.77
CA ASP A 105 15.84 -12.84 -14.05
C ASP A 105 17.01 -12.51 -13.11
N LEU A 106 16.97 -11.35 -12.43
CA LEU A 106 17.95 -10.96 -11.42
C LEU A 106 17.60 -11.46 -10.01
N ALA A 107 16.36 -11.89 -9.78
CA ALA A 107 15.90 -12.39 -8.50
C ALA A 107 16.27 -13.87 -8.35
N ASP A 108 17.03 -14.20 -7.31
CA ASP A 108 17.20 -15.59 -6.88
C ASP A 108 16.08 -15.93 -5.88
N PHE A 109 15.07 -16.69 -6.32
CA PHE A 109 13.95 -17.07 -5.45
C PHE A 109 14.30 -18.19 -4.45
N GLU A 110 15.49 -18.80 -4.59
CA GLU A 110 16.02 -19.80 -3.66
C GLU A 110 16.93 -19.17 -2.59
N ASP A 111 17.22 -17.86 -2.67
CA ASP A 111 17.98 -17.11 -1.67
C ASP A 111 17.30 -15.77 -1.30
N SER A 112 17.63 -15.24 -0.11
CA SER A 112 17.02 -14.01 0.40
C SER A 112 17.38 -12.84 -0.50
N TYR A 113 16.42 -11.94 -0.73
CA TYR A 113 16.70 -10.71 -1.46
C TYR A 113 17.81 -9.91 -0.76
N ASP A 114 18.65 -9.25 -1.56
CA ASP A 114 19.83 -8.56 -1.07
C ASP A 114 19.47 -7.29 -0.29
N GLU A 115 19.58 -7.35 1.04
CA GLU A 115 19.36 -6.20 1.92
C GLU A 115 20.41 -5.09 1.74
N SER A 116 21.53 -5.36 1.06
CA SER A 116 22.60 -4.39 0.79
C SER A 116 22.28 -3.42 -0.35
N GLY A 117 21.17 -3.64 -1.06
CA GLY A 117 20.64 -2.69 -2.03
C GLY A 117 21.01 -2.96 -3.46
N ALA A 118 21.04 -4.23 -3.87
CA ALA A 118 21.11 -4.61 -5.27
C ALA A 118 19.71 -4.73 -5.90
N PRO A 119 19.62 -4.65 -7.24
CA PRO A 119 18.42 -5.07 -7.96
C PRO A 119 18.05 -6.51 -7.63
N PRO A 120 16.75 -6.85 -7.65
CA PRO A 120 15.64 -5.96 -7.98
C PRO A 120 15.15 -5.09 -6.81
N ALA A 121 15.56 -5.35 -5.56
CA ALA A 121 15.02 -4.73 -4.35
C ALA A 121 15.06 -3.19 -4.37
N ASN A 122 16.14 -2.61 -4.88
CA ASN A 122 16.36 -1.17 -4.96
C ASN A 122 15.80 -0.51 -6.25
N VAL A 123 14.98 -1.20 -7.05
CA VAL A 123 14.46 -0.68 -8.31
C VAL A 123 13.05 -0.11 -8.15
N ARG A 124 12.82 1.08 -8.70
CA ARG A 124 11.49 1.69 -8.79
C ARG A 124 10.64 1.02 -9.86
N VAL A 125 9.63 0.26 -9.46
CA VAL A 125 8.64 -0.33 -10.37
C VAL A 125 7.37 0.52 -10.36
N ALA A 126 7.12 1.26 -11.45
CA ALA A 126 6.10 2.32 -11.47
C ALA A 126 4.66 1.83 -11.21
N ILE A 127 4.33 0.60 -11.62
CA ILE A 127 3.02 -0.02 -11.39
C ILE A 127 2.75 -0.27 -9.90
N TYR A 128 3.78 -0.39 -9.06
CA TYR A 128 3.60 -0.64 -7.61
C TYR A 128 3.39 0.65 -6.80
N LEU A 129 3.38 1.82 -7.44
CA LEU A 129 3.28 3.10 -6.76
C LEU A 129 2.05 3.88 -7.23
N CYS A 130 1.25 4.35 -6.28
CA CYS A 130 0.15 5.25 -6.57
C CYS A 130 0.70 6.67 -6.78
N PRO A 131 0.42 7.37 -7.90
CA PRO A 131 0.90 8.74 -8.11
C PRO A 131 0.43 9.78 -7.07
N SER A 132 -0.56 9.45 -6.22
CA SER A 132 -0.97 10.29 -5.09
C SER A 132 -0.17 9.99 -3.81
N ASP A 133 0.59 8.90 -3.75
CA ASP A 133 1.48 8.59 -2.63
C ASP A 133 2.69 9.54 -2.66
N ILE A 134 2.95 10.21 -1.53
CA ILE A 134 4.06 11.14 -1.39
C ILE A 134 5.37 10.44 -1.02
N GLY A 135 5.32 9.12 -0.78
CA GLY A 135 6.45 8.27 -0.44
C GLY A 135 7.16 7.65 -1.64
N ASP A 136 7.00 8.16 -2.86
CA ASP A 136 7.75 7.72 -4.06
C ASP A 136 9.23 8.15 -3.98
N LYS A 137 9.99 7.45 -3.15
CA LYS A 137 11.42 7.60 -2.92
C LYS A 137 12.00 6.29 -2.39
N PRO A 138 13.27 5.99 -2.66
CA PRO A 138 13.89 4.79 -2.10
C PRO A 138 14.03 4.92 -0.58
N ARG A 139 13.98 3.78 0.10
CA ARG A 139 14.47 3.65 1.47
C ARG A 139 15.98 3.55 1.44
N SER A 140 16.64 4.68 1.67
CA SER A 140 18.10 4.78 1.50
C SER A 140 18.49 4.35 0.08
N ASN A 141 19.53 3.52 -0.08
CA ASN A 141 19.90 2.90 -1.35
C ASN A 141 19.52 1.42 -1.42
N THR A 142 18.69 0.90 -0.49
CA THR A 142 18.48 -0.54 -0.35
C THR A 142 17.20 -1.05 -0.98
N HIS A 143 16.08 -0.33 -0.81
CA HIS A 143 14.78 -0.81 -1.25
C HIS A 143 13.91 0.30 -1.84
N TYR A 144 12.94 -0.08 -2.67
CA TYR A 144 11.84 0.80 -3.06
C TYR A 144 10.51 0.40 -2.42
N PRO A 145 9.64 1.38 -2.11
CA PRO A 145 8.33 1.14 -1.51
C PRO A 145 7.30 0.58 -2.49
N THR A 146 6.16 0.18 -1.93
CA THR A 146 4.90 -0.09 -2.63
C THR A 146 3.77 0.73 -2.03
N SER A 147 2.78 1.09 -2.84
CA SER A 147 1.51 1.70 -2.41
C SER A 147 0.33 0.72 -2.51
N TYR A 148 0.58 -0.56 -2.83
CA TYR A 148 -0.46 -1.58 -2.95
C TYR A 148 -0.10 -2.80 -2.10
N GLY A 149 -0.97 -3.13 -1.14
CA GLY A 149 -0.82 -4.25 -0.25
C GLY A 149 -1.75 -5.40 -0.63
N TYR A 150 -1.30 -6.65 -0.51
CA TYR A 150 -2.14 -7.84 -0.67
C TYR A 150 -3.03 -8.05 0.56
N ASN A 151 -4.20 -8.64 0.37
CA ASN A 151 -5.13 -8.96 1.46
C ASN A 151 -4.66 -10.18 2.26
N ALA A 152 -4.15 -9.95 3.47
CA ALA A 152 -3.72 -10.99 4.42
C ALA A 152 -4.87 -11.51 5.32
N GLY A 153 -6.08 -10.98 5.13
CA GLY A 153 -7.27 -11.31 5.92
C GLY A 153 -7.50 -10.38 7.11
N PRO A 154 -8.46 -10.72 7.99
CA PRO A 154 -8.90 -9.76 9.00
C PRO A 154 -7.96 -9.55 10.18
N TRP A 155 -7.25 -10.57 10.65
CA TRP A 155 -6.46 -10.46 11.88
C TRP A 155 -5.32 -11.48 11.94
N PHE A 156 -5.69 -12.77 11.94
CA PHE A 156 -4.74 -13.88 11.90
C PHE A 156 -4.16 -14.05 10.49
N VAL A 157 -2.83 -13.95 10.37
CA VAL A 157 -2.12 -14.03 9.08
C VAL A 157 -1.46 -15.40 8.91
N TRP A 158 -0.76 -15.89 9.94
CA TRP A 158 0.13 -17.04 9.81
C TRP A 158 0.55 -17.62 11.16
N ASN A 159 0.86 -18.91 11.25
CA ASN A 159 1.47 -19.51 12.42
C ASN A 159 2.83 -20.14 12.09
N ASN A 160 3.91 -19.59 12.66
CA ASN A 160 5.28 -20.07 12.42
C ASN A 160 5.54 -21.49 12.98
N SER A 161 4.80 -21.92 14.01
CA SER A 161 5.02 -23.21 14.67
C SER A 161 4.37 -24.39 13.94
N ASN A 162 3.17 -24.20 13.41
CA ASN A 162 2.39 -25.28 12.78
C ASN A 162 2.02 -25.02 11.31
N PHE A 163 2.51 -23.92 10.74
CA PHE A 163 2.32 -23.55 9.34
C PHE A 163 0.85 -23.35 8.93
N SER A 164 -0.03 -23.04 9.90
CA SER A 164 -1.42 -22.70 9.61
C SER A 164 -1.53 -21.32 8.96
N LYS A 165 -2.43 -21.22 7.98
CA LYS A 165 -2.61 -20.05 7.12
C LYS A 165 -3.81 -19.23 7.57
N GLY A 166 -3.70 -17.92 7.48
CA GLY A 166 -4.82 -17.00 7.62
C GLY A 166 -5.89 -17.21 6.53
N ASN A 167 -7.04 -16.56 6.73
CA ASN A 167 -8.20 -16.66 5.84
C ASN A 167 -8.24 -15.60 4.73
N GLY A 168 -7.19 -14.77 4.62
CA GLY A 168 -7.04 -13.79 3.55
C GLY A 168 -7.01 -14.39 2.15
N ALA A 169 -7.05 -13.51 1.15
CA ALA A 169 -6.87 -13.89 -0.25
C ALA A 169 -5.47 -14.46 -0.51
N PHE A 170 -4.48 -14.01 0.24
CA PHE A 170 -3.11 -14.49 0.17
C PHE A 170 -2.57 -14.79 1.57
N ALA A 171 -1.78 -15.86 1.66
CA ALA A 171 -1.11 -16.24 2.89
C ALA A 171 0.28 -16.81 2.59
N PRO A 172 1.18 -16.87 3.58
CA PRO A 172 2.43 -17.62 3.43
C PRO A 172 2.16 -19.08 3.02
N ASN A 173 2.95 -19.60 2.07
CA ASN A 173 2.82 -20.94 1.50
C ASN A 173 1.45 -21.27 0.90
N SER A 174 0.63 -20.26 0.59
CA SER A 174 -0.65 -20.51 -0.07
C SER A 174 -0.45 -21.02 -1.50
N SER A 175 -1.36 -21.89 -1.92
CA SER A 175 -1.42 -22.43 -3.28
C SER A 175 -2.89 -22.47 -3.69
N TRP A 176 -3.56 -21.32 -3.53
CA TRP A 176 -4.99 -21.19 -3.78
C TRP A 176 -5.26 -21.11 -5.29
N ALA A 177 -6.18 -21.93 -5.77
CA ALA A 177 -6.77 -21.79 -7.10
C ALA A 177 -8.06 -20.96 -7.01
N ASP A 178 -8.62 -20.61 -8.16
CA ASP A 178 -9.92 -19.93 -8.28
C ASP A 178 -11.03 -20.61 -7.47
N ARG A 179 -11.07 -21.95 -7.46
CA ARG A 179 -12.03 -22.75 -6.70
C ARG A 179 -11.98 -22.59 -5.18
N ASP A 180 -10.86 -22.08 -4.64
CA ASP A 180 -10.67 -21.93 -3.20
C ASP A 180 -11.33 -20.64 -2.66
N PHE A 181 -11.85 -19.79 -3.55
CA PHE A 181 -12.63 -18.59 -3.25
C PHE A 181 -14.12 -18.90 -3.35
N THR A 182 -14.65 -19.68 -2.39
CA THR A 182 -16.03 -20.16 -2.41
C THR A 182 -17.08 -19.05 -2.33
N ASP A 183 -16.69 -17.88 -1.84
CA ASP A 183 -17.56 -16.69 -1.72
C ASP A 183 -17.60 -15.87 -3.03
N GLY A 184 -16.76 -16.28 -3.99
CA GLY A 184 -16.62 -15.70 -5.32
C GLY A 184 -15.44 -14.73 -5.41
N LEU A 185 -14.72 -14.78 -6.52
CA LEU A 185 -13.62 -13.86 -6.81
C LEU A 185 -14.06 -12.38 -6.80
N THR A 186 -15.34 -12.13 -7.11
CA THR A 186 -15.99 -10.82 -7.08
C THR A 186 -16.31 -10.31 -5.67
N ASN A 187 -16.10 -11.11 -4.63
CA ASN A 187 -16.42 -10.80 -3.24
C ASN A 187 -15.22 -10.90 -2.30
N THR A 188 -14.03 -11.14 -2.85
CA THR A 188 -12.80 -11.17 -2.07
C THR A 188 -11.84 -10.13 -2.59
N ILE A 189 -11.34 -9.26 -1.71
CA ILE A 189 -10.31 -8.27 -2.05
C ILE A 189 -8.99 -9.00 -2.26
N SER A 190 -8.31 -8.68 -3.37
CA SER A 190 -6.95 -9.14 -3.64
C SER A 190 -5.92 -8.14 -3.09
N PHE A 191 -6.03 -6.87 -3.50
CA PHE A 191 -5.10 -5.80 -3.18
C PHE A 191 -5.84 -4.53 -2.78
N ALA A 192 -5.26 -3.73 -1.89
CA ALA A 192 -5.75 -2.41 -1.54
C ALA A 192 -4.62 -1.39 -1.47
N GLU A 193 -4.96 -0.11 -1.59
CA GLU A 193 -4.00 0.95 -1.35
C GLU A 193 -3.49 0.92 0.10
N VAL A 194 -2.17 1.06 0.23
CA VAL A 194 -1.43 1.30 1.47
C VAL A 194 -0.54 2.52 1.27
N LYS A 195 0.05 3.04 2.35
CA LYS A 195 0.96 4.19 2.29
C LYS A 195 2.40 3.73 2.46
N ALA A 196 3.27 4.16 1.56
CA ALA A 196 4.70 4.02 1.74
C ALA A 196 5.17 4.77 3.01
N PHE A 197 6.16 4.21 3.71
CA PHE A 197 6.73 4.79 4.94
C PHE A 197 5.74 4.91 6.11
N SER A 198 4.76 4.01 6.23
CA SER A 198 3.92 3.92 7.43
C SER A 198 4.77 3.63 8.69
N PRO A 199 4.55 4.35 9.80
CA PRO A 199 5.07 3.94 11.11
C PRO A 199 4.49 2.57 11.47
N TYR A 200 5.28 1.71 12.11
CA TYR A 200 4.74 0.44 12.60
C TYR A 200 5.55 -0.12 13.76
N VAL A 201 4.87 -0.90 14.59
CA VAL A 201 5.44 -1.75 15.63
C VAL A 201 5.49 -3.18 15.08
N ARG A 202 6.64 -3.84 15.22
CA ARG A 202 6.80 -5.25 14.82
C ARG A 202 7.45 -6.09 15.88
N SER A 203 7.06 -7.36 15.90
CA SER A 203 7.61 -8.36 16.81
C SER A 203 7.39 -8.02 18.30
N SER A 204 6.23 -7.45 18.63
CA SER A 204 5.82 -7.10 20.00
C SER A 204 4.86 -8.15 20.59
N ALA A 205 5.16 -8.70 21.76
CA ALA A 205 4.28 -9.68 22.40
C ALA A 205 2.93 -9.06 22.82
N SER A 206 1.85 -9.83 22.73
CA SER A 206 0.54 -9.41 23.22
C SER A 206 0.44 -9.55 24.74
N GLY A 207 0.78 -8.49 25.47
CA GLY A 207 0.74 -8.54 26.94
C GLY A 207 1.63 -9.64 27.54
N SER A 208 1.40 -9.97 28.81
CA SER A 208 2.33 -10.77 29.63
C SER A 208 2.41 -12.27 29.26
N ALA A 209 1.68 -12.74 28.26
CA ALA A 209 1.61 -14.16 27.91
C ALA A 209 1.71 -14.37 26.39
N PRO A 210 2.48 -15.38 25.93
CA PRO A 210 2.62 -15.69 24.51
C PRO A 210 1.28 -16.10 23.90
N ILE A 211 1.01 -15.64 22.67
CA ILE A 211 -0.14 -16.11 21.92
C ILE A 211 0.17 -17.50 21.43
N THR A 212 -0.58 -18.49 21.90
CA THR A 212 -0.41 -19.89 21.46
C THR A 212 -1.58 -20.37 20.60
N SER A 213 -2.63 -19.56 20.46
CA SER A 213 -3.85 -19.90 19.74
C SER A 213 -3.97 -19.18 18.40
N THR A 214 -4.58 -19.80 17.40
CA THR A 214 -4.98 -19.13 16.14
C THR A 214 -6.39 -18.53 16.22
N SER A 215 -6.87 -18.28 17.45
CA SER A 215 -8.22 -17.80 17.75
C SER A 215 -8.20 -16.57 18.66
N GLU A 216 -7.13 -15.79 18.64
CA GLU A 216 -7.08 -14.56 19.44
C GLU A 216 -8.17 -13.58 18.99
N PRO A 217 -8.89 -12.98 19.96
CA PRO A 217 -9.92 -12.02 19.63
C PRO A 217 -9.30 -10.81 18.92
N MET A 218 -9.98 -10.35 17.88
CA MET A 218 -9.61 -9.13 17.19
C MET A 218 -9.75 -7.92 18.13
N PRO A 219 -8.83 -6.95 18.10
CA PRO A 219 -8.97 -5.70 18.83
C PRO A 219 -10.26 -4.97 18.45
N SER A 220 -11.04 -4.54 19.43
CA SER A 220 -12.31 -3.83 19.22
C SER A 220 -12.15 -2.32 19.07
N VAL A 221 -10.97 -1.78 19.40
CA VAL A 221 -10.64 -0.36 19.30
C VAL A 221 -9.28 -0.17 18.63
N PRO A 222 -9.09 0.89 17.82
CA PRO A 222 -7.84 1.16 17.12
C PRO A 222 -6.78 1.78 18.04
N ASN A 223 -6.54 1.14 19.18
CA ASN A 223 -5.51 1.50 20.14
C ASN A 223 -4.78 0.23 20.60
N LEU A 224 -3.54 0.11 20.18
CA LEU A 224 -2.64 -1.01 20.45
C LEU A 224 -1.49 -0.61 21.37
N THR A 225 -1.62 0.51 22.09
CA THR A 225 -0.57 1.00 22.99
C THR A 225 -0.29 0.07 24.16
N THR A 226 -1.27 -0.74 24.58
CA THR A 226 -1.17 -1.69 25.69
C THR A 226 -0.78 -3.11 25.27
N TRP A 227 -0.57 -3.34 23.97
CA TRP A 227 -0.12 -4.63 23.43
C TRP A 227 1.43 -4.72 23.45
N ASP A 228 2.06 -4.21 24.51
CA ASP A 228 3.50 -4.06 24.71
C ASP A 228 4.02 -4.93 25.87
N GLY A 229 3.76 -6.23 25.82
CA GLY A 229 4.24 -7.19 26.82
C GLY A 229 5.74 -7.44 26.74
N GLU A 230 6.54 -6.51 27.27
CA GLU A 230 8.00 -6.52 27.38
C GLU A 230 8.78 -6.56 26.05
N ASP A 231 9.63 -5.55 25.88
CA ASP A 231 10.58 -5.36 24.78
C ASP A 231 10.01 -4.75 23.48
N LEU A 232 9.58 -3.50 23.62
CA LEU A 232 9.57 -2.51 22.55
C LEU A 232 10.99 -2.32 21.98
N LYS A 233 11.44 -3.23 21.12
CA LYS A 233 12.65 -3.03 20.31
C LYS A 233 12.29 -2.18 19.09
N THR A 234 12.75 -0.94 19.16
CA THR A 234 12.96 0.00 18.06
C THR A 234 13.77 -0.65 16.93
N GLY A 235 13.12 -1.46 16.12
CA GLY A 235 13.76 -2.22 15.04
C GLY A 235 13.88 -1.44 13.73
N GLY A 236 14.67 -0.35 13.73
CA GLY A 236 15.47 0.07 12.57
C GLY A 236 14.76 0.73 11.38
N GLY A 237 13.75 1.57 11.59
CA GLY A 237 13.33 2.43 10.47
C GLY A 237 14.23 3.65 10.32
N PHE A 238 14.28 4.15 9.09
CA PHE A 238 15.15 5.24 8.68
C PHE A 238 14.27 6.37 8.13
N GLY A 239 14.07 7.36 9.01
CA GLY A 239 13.33 8.60 8.83
C GLY A 239 13.55 9.44 10.10
N ALA A 240 13.15 10.71 10.13
CA ALA A 240 13.26 11.53 11.35
C ALA A 240 12.49 10.92 12.56
N ASP A 241 11.63 9.92 12.29
CA ASP A 241 10.78 9.13 13.17
C ASP A 241 11.08 7.61 13.14
N GLY A 242 11.94 7.13 12.25
CA GLY A 242 12.24 5.71 12.08
C GLY A 242 11.09 4.86 11.50
N SER A 243 10.32 5.38 10.55
CA SER A 243 9.25 4.63 9.85
C SER A 243 9.77 3.80 8.66
N SER A 244 9.28 2.57 8.48
CA SER A 244 9.69 1.69 7.37
C SER A 244 8.64 0.68 6.87
N GLY A 245 7.36 0.88 7.21
CA GLY A 245 6.27 0.07 6.66
C GLY A 245 6.10 0.35 5.17
N HIS A 246 5.81 -0.69 4.40
CA HIS A 246 5.64 -0.62 2.93
C HIS A 246 6.81 -0.01 2.16
N THR A 247 8.04 -0.19 2.66
CA THR A 247 9.26 0.34 2.03
C THR A 247 10.05 -0.69 1.23
N GLU A 248 9.60 -1.95 1.24
CA GLU A 248 10.27 -3.07 0.59
C GLU A 248 9.25 -3.82 -0.29
N TRP A 249 9.10 -3.44 -1.56
CA TRP A 249 8.13 -4.12 -2.44
C TRP A 249 8.48 -5.60 -2.69
N VAL A 250 9.74 -6.00 -2.47
CA VAL A 250 10.21 -7.39 -2.57
C VAL A 250 9.92 -8.25 -1.34
N ASP A 251 9.70 -7.66 -0.16
CA ASP A 251 9.42 -8.41 1.07
C ASP A 251 7.93 -8.79 1.13
N GLY A 252 7.65 -10.08 1.07
CA GLY A 252 6.29 -10.63 1.06
C GLY A 252 5.59 -10.65 2.42
N ARG A 253 6.21 -10.17 3.50
CA ARG A 253 5.55 -10.07 4.80
C ARG A 253 4.46 -9.01 4.81
N VAL A 254 3.45 -9.23 5.67
CA VAL A 254 2.25 -8.38 5.72
C VAL A 254 2.56 -6.90 5.97
N HIS A 255 3.56 -6.60 6.81
CA HIS A 255 3.93 -5.22 7.14
C HIS A 255 4.70 -4.48 6.02
N GLN A 256 5.14 -5.19 4.98
CA GLN A 256 5.82 -4.60 3.82
C GLN A 256 4.93 -4.61 2.58
N THR A 257 4.26 -5.71 2.26
CA THR A 257 3.49 -5.79 1.02
C THR A 257 2.06 -6.26 1.21
N GLY A 258 1.57 -6.36 2.44
CA GLY A 258 0.20 -6.75 2.75
C GLY A 258 -0.64 -5.63 3.35
N PHE A 259 -1.89 -5.96 3.67
CA PHE A 259 -2.76 -5.23 4.59
C PHE A 259 -3.67 -6.24 5.30
N THR A 260 -4.21 -5.86 6.46
CA THR A 260 -5.28 -6.57 7.13
C THR A 260 -6.53 -5.72 7.21
N SER A 261 -7.68 -6.38 7.30
CA SER A 261 -8.97 -5.69 7.45
C SER A 261 -9.39 -5.50 8.90
N THR A 262 -8.46 -5.54 9.87
CA THR A 262 -8.78 -5.41 11.31
C THR A 262 -9.68 -4.21 11.57
N PHE A 263 -9.34 -3.08 10.95
CA PHE A 263 -10.14 -1.86 10.93
C PHE A 263 -10.47 -1.44 9.50
N THR A 264 -11.47 -0.56 9.36
CA THR A 264 -11.87 0.00 8.07
C THR A 264 -10.76 0.86 7.47
N PRO A 265 -10.81 1.13 6.15
CA PRO A 265 -9.79 1.92 5.48
C PRO A 265 -9.54 3.28 6.13
N ASN A 266 -8.31 3.78 6.03
CA ASN A 266 -7.87 5.06 6.60
C ASN A 266 -8.02 5.20 8.13
N THR A 267 -8.38 4.13 8.87
CA THR A 267 -8.44 4.18 10.34
C THR A 267 -7.08 4.55 10.93
N THR A 268 -7.08 5.57 11.78
CA THR A 268 -5.94 5.95 12.61
C THR A 268 -5.78 4.95 13.75
N VAL A 269 -4.67 4.23 13.78
CA VAL A 269 -4.39 3.20 14.78
C VAL A 269 -3.27 3.65 15.68
N GLN A 270 -3.56 3.86 16.96
CA GLN A 270 -2.54 4.27 17.92
C GLN A 270 -1.64 3.09 18.28
N VAL A 271 -0.36 3.17 17.97
CA VAL A 271 0.64 2.14 18.30
C VAL A 271 1.65 2.66 19.33
N SER A 272 2.28 1.77 20.09
CA SER A 272 3.27 2.17 21.11
C SER A 272 4.50 2.82 20.46
N GLY A 273 4.87 4.01 20.94
CA GLY A 273 5.72 4.95 20.21
C GLY A 273 7.13 5.16 20.77
N GLY A 274 7.70 4.23 21.56
CA GLY A 274 9.05 4.41 22.14
C GLY A 274 9.27 5.70 22.93
N GLY A 275 8.17 6.37 23.32
CA GLY A 275 8.10 7.73 23.84
C GLY A 275 6.66 8.10 24.23
N THR A 276 6.44 9.33 24.71
CA THR A 276 5.23 9.76 25.46
C THR A 276 3.98 10.08 24.62
N THR A 277 3.99 9.88 23.30
CA THR A 277 2.79 10.01 22.45
C THR A 277 2.71 8.87 21.44
N ALA A 278 1.60 8.15 21.42
CA ALA A 278 1.35 7.06 20.47
C ALA A 278 1.08 7.61 19.05
N PRO A 279 1.91 7.29 18.04
CA PRO A 279 1.67 7.68 16.65
C PRO A 279 0.59 6.81 15.98
N ASP A 280 0.07 7.29 14.84
CA ASP A 280 -0.67 6.44 13.88
C ASP A 280 0.31 5.48 13.23
N GLY A 281 -0.01 4.19 13.21
CA GLY A 281 0.84 3.20 12.57
C GLY A 281 0.24 1.80 12.52
N ASP A 282 1.04 0.87 12.03
CA ASP A 282 0.68 -0.53 11.92
C ASP A 282 1.30 -1.38 13.04
N PHE A 283 0.83 -2.59 13.20
CA PHE A 283 1.24 -3.51 14.26
C PHE A 283 1.37 -4.94 13.73
N THR A 284 2.42 -5.63 14.16
CA THR A 284 2.56 -7.08 14.02
C THR A 284 3.16 -7.67 15.29
N ASN A 285 2.52 -8.67 15.89
CA ASN A 285 3.05 -9.28 17.12
C ASN A 285 4.25 -10.21 16.87
N CYS A 286 4.25 -10.89 15.73
CA CYS A 286 5.30 -11.81 15.29
C CYS A 286 5.42 -11.72 13.77
N ARG A 287 6.64 -11.78 13.24
CA ARG A 287 6.88 -11.77 11.80
C ARG A 287 6.78 -13.16 11.22
N GLU A 288 6.18 -13.26 10.05
CA GLU A 288 6.19 -14.45 9.23
C GLU A 288 7.64 -14.80 8.85
N ALA A 289 7.99 -16.09 8.82
CA ALA A 289 9.32 -16.56 8.46
C ALA A 289 10.46 -16.07 9.38
N LYS A 290 10.20 -15.83 10.66
CA LYS A 290 11.22 -15.43 11.66
C LYS A 290 11.12 -16.28 12.92
N ALA A 291 12.12 -16.14 13.79
CA ALA A 291 12.34 -17.02 14.95
C ALA A 291 11.25 -16.95 16.05
N CYS A 292 10.26 -16.05 15.96
CA CYS A 292 9.15 -16.05 16.92
C CYS A 292 8.19 -17.21 16.62
N THR A 293 7.80 -17.94 17.66
CA THR A 293 6.95 -19.13 17.56
C THR A 293 5.45 -18.83 17.62
N ASP A 294 5.10 -17.62 18.08
CA ASP A 294 3.72 -17.17 18.18
C ASP A 294 3.08 -17.04 16.78
N PRO A 295 1.76 -17.24 16.65
CA PRO A 295 1.06 -16.90 15.44
C PRO A 295 1.13 -15.38 15.18
N THR A 296 1.34 -15.01 13.92
CA THR A 296 1.28 -13.66 13.40
C THR A 296 -0.17 -13.16 13.35
N TYR A 297 -0.41 -12.12 14.12
CA TYR A 297 -1.56 -11.24 14.10
C TYR A 297 -1.09 -9.84 13.75
N ALA A 298 -1.87 -9.16 12.91
CA ALA A 298 -1.45 -7.91 12.31
C ALA A 298 -2.59 -6.89 12.20
N VAL A 299 -2.29 -5.64 12.55
CA VAL A 299 -3.09 -4.48 12.17
C VAL A 299 -2.26 -3.70 11.17
N VAL A 300 -2.46 -3.98 9.89
CA VAL A 300 -1.81 -3.26 8.79
C VAL A 300 -2.93 -2.61 7.98
N THR A 301 -3.28 -1.38 8.31
CA THR A 301 -4.52 -0.78 7.79
C THR A 301 -4.34 -0.34 6.35
N SER A 302 -5.30 -0.67 5.48
CA SER A 302 -5.40 -0.05 4.14
C SER A 302 -5.52 1.46 4.27
N ARG A 303 -4.71 2.22 3.52
CA ARG A 303 -4.63 3.68 3.62
C ARG A 303 -4.36 4.30 2.26
N SER A 304 -4.99 5.44 1.99
CA SER A 304 -4.79 6.19 0.75
C SER A 304 -4.63 7.68 0.99
N TYR A 305 -4.05 8.38 0.01
CA TYR A 305 -4.06 9.85 -0.06
C TYR A 305 -5.33 10.38 -0.73
N HIS A 306 -6.15 9.51 -1.32
CA HIS A 306 -7.49 9.87 -1.77
C HIS A 306 -8.40 10.09 -0.56
N LYS A 307 -9.02 11.27 -0.49
CA LYS A 307 -9.89 11.63 0.65
C LYS A 307 -11.10 10.69 0.74
N GLY A 308 -11.33 10.12 1.91
CA GLY A 308 -12.56 9.37 2.21
C GLY A 308 -12.61 7.95 1.67
N THR A 309 -11.62 7.53 0.87
CA THR A 309 -11.67 6.24 0.17
C THR A 309 -10.29 5.62 -0.01
N VAL A 310 -10.24 4.30 -0.13
CA VAL A 310 -9.11 3.57 -0.71
C VAL A 310 -9.54 2.93 -2.02
N ASN A 311 -8.65 2.82 -2.99
CA ASN A 311 -8.89 1.92 -4.12
C ASN A 311 -8.52 0.48 -3.71
N ALA A 312 -9.39 -0.46 -4.04
CA ALA A 312 -9.16 -1.88 -3.79
C ALA A 312 -9.52 -2.69 -5.04
N GLN A 313 -8.72 -3.70 -5.29
CA GLN A 313 -8.94 -4.71 -6.31
C GLN A 313 -9.59 -5.94 -5.71
N LEU A 314 -10.51 -6.56 -6.44
CA LEU A 314 -11.09 -7.85 -6.11
C LEU A 314 -10.37 -8.97 -6.87
N MET A 315 -10.51 -10.21 -6.42
CA MET A 315 -9.84 -11.38 -7.00
C MET A 315 -10.25 -11.68 -8.44
N ASP A 316 -11.32 -11.06 -8.96
CA ASP A 316 -11.72 -11.10 -10.37
C ASP A 316 -11.01 -10.04 -11.25
N GLY A 317 -10.11 -9.26 -10.66
CA GLY A 317 -9.37 -8.18 -11.31
C GLY A 317 -10.11 -6.84 -11.35
N SER A 318 -11.38 -6.77 -10.95
CA SER A 318 -12.15 -5.52 -10.88
C SER A 318 -11.61 -4.60 -9.79
N VAL A 319 -11.73 -3.28 -9.97
CA VAL A 319 -11.21 -2.28 -9.02
C VAL A 319 -12.31 -1.31 -8.63
N ARG A 320 -12.51 -1.15 -7.32
CA ARG A 320 -13.52 -0.28 -6.71
C ARG A 320 -12.84 0.76 -5.81
N SER A 321 -13.50 1.89 -5.60
CA SER A 321 -13.13 2.77 -4.49
C SER A 321 -14.04 2.47 -3.33
N ILE A 322 -13.46 2.08 -2.21
CA ILE A 322 -14.17 1.68 -1.00
C ILE A 322 -14.08 2.83 -0.01
N SER A 323 -15.22 3.22 0.54
CA SER A 323 -15.32 4.28 1.54
C SER A 323 -14.64 3.87 2.85
N GLU A 324 -13.98 4.81 3.52
CA GLU A 324 -13.50 4.61 4.91
C GLU A 324 -14.64 4.38 5.91
N ASN A 325 -15.87 4.74 5.53
CA ASN A 325 -17.09 4.54 6.30
C ASN A 325 -17.83 3.23 5.95
N ILE A 326 -17.20 2.29 5.22
CA ILE A 326 -17.77 0.96 5.00
C ILE A 326 -18.08 0.28 6.34
N ASP A 327 -19.15 -0.49 6.40
CA ASP A 327 -19.44 -1.34 7.56
C ASP A 327 -18.27 -2.31 7.83
N LEU A 328 -17.82 -2.40 9.08
CA LEU A 328 -16.65 -3.20 9.45
C LEU A 328 -16.86 -4.69 9.17
N GLY A 329 -18.08 -5.21 9.40
CA GLY A 329 -18.40 -6.61 9.11
C GLY A 329 -18.34 -6.90 7.62
N THR A 330 -18.83 -5.98 6.79
CA THR A 330 -18.72 -6.06 5.33
C THR A 330 -17.25 -6.03 4.89
N TRP A 331 -16.44 -5.14 5.45
CA TRP A 331 -14.99 -5.08 5.17
C TRP A 331 -14.28 -6.37 5.55
N HIS A 332 -14.63 -6.98 6.69
CA HIS A 332 -14.08 -8.28 7.11
C HIS A 332 -14.46 -9.40 6.15
N ASN A 333 -15.73 -9.48 5.77
CA ASN A 333 -16.22 -10.51 4.85
C ASN A 333 -15.54 -10.38 3.47
N LEU A 334 -15.32 -9.15 2.98
CA LEU A 334 -14.56 -8.91 1.74
C LEU A 334 -13.10 -9.36 1.84
N SER A 335 -12.56 -9.45 3.06
CA SER A 335 -11.17 -9.83 3.28
C SER A 335 -10.99 -11.34 3.49
N VAL A 336 -12.06 -12.13 3.53
CA VAL A 336 -12.00 -13.59 3.69
C VAL A 336 -12.30 -14.27 2.36
N ARG A 337 -11.58 -15.37 2.06
CA ARG A 337 -11.76 -16.10 0.79
C ARG A 337 -12.96 -17.07 0.78
N ASN A 338 -13.31 -17.64 1.94
CA ASN A 338 -14.17 -18.82 2.03
C ASN A 338 -14.98 -18.97 3.33
N ASP A 339 -15.59 -17.91 3.83
CA ASP A 339 -16.47 -17.95 5.01
C ASP A 339 -17.96 -18.18 4.71
N GLY A 340 -18.33 -18.30 3.43
CA GLY A 340 -19.69 -18.49 2.95
C GLY A 340 -20.50 -17.21 2.86
N LYS A 341 -19.94 -16.04 3.16
CA LYS A 341 -20.66 -14.77 3.18
C LYS A 341 -20.46 -13.99 1.90
N VAL A 342 -21.30 -14.30 0.91
CA VAL A 342 -21.38 -13.56 -0.34
C VAL A 342 -21.94 -12.15 -0.08
N ILE A 343 -21.25 -11.13 -0.58
CA ILE A 343 -21.64 -9.72 -0.42
C ILE A 343 -22.36 -9.25 -1.69
N GLY A 344 -23.38 -8.40 -1.51
CA GLY A 344 -24.09 -7.75 -2.61
C GLY A 344 -23.34 -6.51 -3.12
N GLU A 345 -24.07 -5.40 -3.30
CA GLU A 345 -23.45 -4.10 -3.54
C GLU A 345 -22.93 -3.48 -2.24
N PHE A 346 -21.75 -2.87 -2.29
CA PHE A 346 -21.04 -2.24 -1.17
C PHE A 346 -20.19 -1.05 -1.65
#